data_AF-A0A1B1TAP1-F1
#
_entry.id   AF-A0A1B1TAP1-F1
#
_cell.length_a   1.000
_cell.length_b   1.000
_cell.length_c   1.000
_cell.angle_alpha   90.00
_cell.angle_beta   90.00
_cell.angle_gamma   90.00
#
_symmetry.space_group_name_H-M   'P 1'
#
loop_
_entity.id
_entity.type
_entity.pdbx_description
1 polymer ?
#
loop_
_entity_poly.entity_id
_entity_poly.type
_entity_poly.pdbx_seq_one_letter_code
_entity_poly.pdbx_strand_id
1 'polypeptide(L)'
;MASATLLFKGWVHVRVTRRQYMLRIGLVMLQGARHAHLKALNSVAEELQLEIEIFELRNKNDLIQCKPHAIILPGGESTTMRLVGNGLNSQLFPILFEWIRENPNLPVLGTCAGAILLSDPQDDGEKIVDANISRNAFGNQSNSFQSIISTSLLSRDFPGVFI
;
A
#
# COMPACT_ATOMS: atom_id res chain seq x y z
N MET A 1 -32.74 16.32 30.62
CA MET A 1 -34.19 16.12 30.82
C MET A 1 -34.92 16.62 29.58
N ALA A 2 -35.42 15.69 28.77
CA ALA A 2 -36.58 15.81 27.89
C ALA A 2 -36.76 14.41 27.28
N SER A 3 -37.51 13.57 28.00
CA SER A 3 -37.83 12.20 27.59
C SER A 3 -39.16 12.25 26.84
N ALA A 4 -39.16 11.80 25.59
CA ALA A 4 -40.39 11.50 24.86
C ALA A 4 -40.55 9.97 24.88
N THR A 5 -41.44 9.48 25.74
CA THR A 5 -41.81 8.08 25.84
C THR A 5 -42.79 7.74 24.72
N LEU A 6 -42.33 7.10 23.65
CA LEU A 6 -43.21 6.34 22.76
C LEU A 6 -43.21 4.87 23.19
N LEU A 7 -44.33 4.45 23.77
CA LEU A 7 -44.63 3.05 24.10
C LEU A 7 -45.00 2.30 22.82
N PHE A 8 -44.05 1.57 22.25
CA PHE A 8 -44.32 0.49 21.29
C PHE A 8 -44.00 -0.85 21.94
N LYS A 9 -45.06 -1.64 22.16
CA LYS A 9 -44.97 -3.07 22.51
C LYS A 9 -44.43 -3.83 21.30
N GLY A 10 -43.17 -4.25 21.38
CA GLY A 10 -42.54 -5.10 20.37
C GLY A 10 -41.05 -4.86 20.34
N TRP A 11 -40.30 -5.63 21.14
CA TRP A 11 -38.84 -5.56 21.14
C TRP A 11 -38.30 -6.25 19.89
N VAL A 12 -38.33 -5.56 18.75
CA VAL A 12 -37.40 -5.88 17.66
C VAL A 12 -36.11 -5.17 18.00
N HIS A 13 -35.12 -5.92 18.49
CA HIS A 13 -33.74 -5.41 18.54
C HIS A 13 -33.26 -5.24 17.09
N VAL A 14 -33.53 -4.08 16.50
CA VAL A 14 -32.85 -3.67 15.28
C VAL A 14 -31.41 -3.38 15.69
N ARG A 15 -30.54 -4.40 15.61
CA ARG A 15 -29.11 -4.15 15.52
C ARG A 15 -28.90 -3.41 14.21
N VAL A 16 -28.77 -2.09 14.31
CA VAL A 16 -28.17 -1.30 13.24
C VAL A 16 -26.70 -1.75 13.19
N THR A 17 -26.41 -2.80 12.44
CA THR A 17 -25.05 -3.10 12.05
C THR A 17 -24.64 -1.95 11.13
N ARG A 18 -23.91 -0.97 11.68
CA ARG A 18 -23.07 -0.12 10.84
C ARG A 18 -22.28 -1.10 9.99
N ARG A 19 -22.49 -1.09 8.67
CA ARG A 19 -21.70 -1.87 7.74
C ARG A 19 -20.28 -1.31 7.87
N GLN A 20 -19.46 -1.92 8.73
CA GLN A 20 -18.06 -1.57 8.86
C GLN A 20 -17.46 -1.92 7.50
N TYR A 21 -17.11 -0.89 6.74
CA TYR A 21 -16.32 -1.07 5.53
C TYR A 21 -14.93 -1.48 5.98
N MET A 22 -14.60 -2.76 5.81
CA MET A 22 -13.26 -3.26 6.06
C MET A 22 -12.35 -2.82 4.91
N LEU A 23 -11.37 -1.97 5.20
CA LEU A 23 -10.45 -1.46 4.19
C LEU A 23 -9.37 -2.51 3.89
N ARG A 24 -9.54 -3.20 2.78
CA ARG A 24 -8.53 -4.14 2.26
C ARG A 24 -7.37 -3.45 1.53
N ILE A 25 -6.15 -3.72 1.99
CA ILE A 25 -4.89 -3.19 1.47
C ILE A 25 -4.09 -4.35 0.88
N GLY A 26 -3.78 -4.29 -0.41
CA GLY A 26 -2.90 -5.25 -1.07
C GLY A 26 -1.43 -4.88 -0.84
N LEU A 27 -0.68 -5.69 -0.11
CA LEU A 27 0.74 -5.48 0.15
C LEU A 27 1.56 -6.41 -0.76
N VAL A 28 2.38 -5.84 -1.65
CA VAL A 28 3.24 -6.64 -2.53
C VAL A 28 4.36 -7.32 -1.73
N MET A 29 4.43 -8.65 -1.80
CA MET A 29 5.24 -9.51 -0.94
C MET A 29 6.20 -10.41 -1.74
N LEU A 30 6.91 -9.81 -2.69
CA LEU A 30 7.89 -10.48 -3.55
C LEU A 30 9.29 -10.53 -2.91
N GLN A 31 9.72 -9.41 -2.31
CA GLN A 31 10.98 -9.26 -1.58
C GLN A 31 10.91 -7.95 -0.77
N GLY A 32 11.66 -7.84 0.34
CA GLY A 32 11.89 -6.55 1.01
C GLY A 32 11.22 -6.36 2.38
N ALA A 33 11.06 -5.09 2.78
CA ALA A 33 10.79 -4.64 4.15
C ALA A 33 9.32 -4.81 4.59
N ARG A 34 8.85 -6.07 4.69
CA ARG A 34 7.46 -6.42 5.04
C ARG A 34 7.02 -5.97 6.44
N HIS A 35 7.85 -6.20 7.45
CA HIS A 35 7.44 -6.03 8.85
C HIS A 35 7.21 -4.56 9.22
N ALA A 36 7.97 -3.64 8.60
CA ALA A 36 7.82 -2.21 8.83
C ALA A 36 6.47 -1.70 8.31
N HIS A 37 6.07 -2.12 7.09
CA HIS A 37 4.77 -1.79 6.51
C HIS A 37 3.61 -2.38 7.31
N LEU A 38 3.68 -3.66 7.68
CA LEU A 38 2.65 -4.30 8.52
C LEU A 38 2.48 -3.58 9.86
N LYS A 39 3.58 -3.24 10.54
CA LYS A 39 3.56 -2.52 11.81
C LYS A 39 2.96 -1.13 11.66
N ALA A 40 3.37 -0.37 10.64
CA ALA A 40 2.87 0.97 10.39
C ALA A 40 1.37 0.97 10.08
N LEU A 41 0.91 0.06 9.21
CA LEU A 41 -0.50 -0.07 8.87
C LEU A 41 -1.37 -0.41 10.09
N ASN A 42 -0.97 -1.42 10.87
CA ASN A 42 -1.71 -1.81 12.07
C ASN A 42 -1.74 -0.68 13.11
N SER A 43 -0.62 0.02 13.31
CA SER A 43 -0.54 1.15 14.25
C SER A 43 -1.49 2.29 13.85
N VAL A 44 -1.54 2.64 12.56
CA VAL A 44 -2.42 3.71 12.06
C VAL A 44 -3.88 3.26 12.07
N ALA A 45 -4.17 2.00 11.77
CA ALA A 45 -5.51 1.44 11.86
C ALA A 45 -6.06 1.49 13.30
N GLU A 46 -5.21 1.15 14.29
CA GLU A 46 -5.56 1.26 15.71
C GLU A 46 -5.81 2.71 16.13
N GLU A 47 -4.91 3.62 15.76
CA GLU A 47 -5.03 5.07 16.06
C GLU A 47 -6.31 5.67 15.47
N LEU A 48 -6.65 5.30 14.23
CA LEU A 48 -7.83 5.80 13.53
C LEU A 48 -9.11 5.00 13.82
N GLN A 49 -9.02 3.93 14.61
CA GLN A 49 -10.12 2.98 14.86
C GLN A 49 -10.76 2.44 13.57
N LEU A 50 -9.91 2.14 12.58
CA LEU A 50 -10.31 1.60 11.28
C LEU A 50 -10.05 0.10 11.23
N GLU A 51 -11.04 -0.66 10.76
CA GLU A 51 -10.83 -2.06 10.42
C GLU A 51 -10.15 -2.15 9.06
N ILE A 52 -8.95 -2.74 9.05
CA ILE A 52 -8.20 -3.01 7.83
C ILE A 52 -7.96 -4.51 7.67
N GLU A 53 -7.88 -4.95 6.42
CA GLU A 53 -7.37 -6.28 6.06
C GLU A 53 -6.12 -6.08 5.22
N ILE A 54 -4.98 -6.59 5.68
CA ILE A 54 -3.75 -6.58 4.90
C ILE A 54 -3.65 -7.91 4.16
N PHE A 55 -3.77 -7.87 2.84
CA PHE A 55 -3.71 -9.05 1.98
C PHE A 55 -2.35 -9.08 1.28
N GLU A 56 -1.59 -10.15 1.48
CA GLU A 56 -0.29 -10.32 0.84
C GLU A 56 -0.42 -10.70 -0.63
N LEU A 57 0.20 -9.92 -1.52
CA LEU A 57 0.23 -10.15 -2.96
C LEU A 57 1.57 -10.76 -3.35
N ARG A 58 1.61 -12.07 -3.61
CA ARG A 58 2.82 -12.82 -3.99
C ARG A 58 2.78 -13.29 -5.45
N ASN A 59 1.58 -13.45 -5.99
CA ASN A 59 1.34 -13.85 -7.37
C ASN A 59 0.07 -13.18 -7.93
N LYS A 60 -0.19 -13.32 -9.23
CA LYS A 60 -1.35 -12.73 -9.90
C LYS A 60 -2.71 -13.16 -9.33
N ASN A 61 -2.85 -14.40 -8.85
CA ASN A 61 -4.12 -14.89 -8.31
C ASN A 61 -4.45 -14.21 -6.98
N ASP A 62 -3.43 -13.89 -6.19
CA ASP A 62 -3.60 -13.14 -4.93
C ASP A 62 -4.23 -11.76 -5.21
N LEU A 63 -3.80 -11.07 -6.28
CA LEU A 63 -4.36 -9.78 -6.66
C LEU A 63 -5.83 -9.89 -7.06
N ILE A 64 -6.15 -10.88 -7.90
CA ILE A 64 -7.52 -11.14 -8.38
C ILE A 64 -8.45 -11.50 -7.21
N GLN A 65 -7.97 -12.30 -6.26
CA GLN A 65 -8.71 -12.69 -5.07
C GLN A 65 -8.87 -11.52 -4.09
N CYS A 66 -7.81 -10.73 -3.92
CA CYS A 66 -7.76 -9.62 -2.98
C CYS A 66 -8.80 -8.56 -3.33
N LYS A 67 -8.88 -8.07 -4.58
CA LYS A 67 -9.70 -6.87 -4.90
C LYS A 67 -9.38 -5.70 -3.95
N PRO A 68 -8.12 -5.24 -3.91
CA PRO A 68 -7.67 -4.25 -2.93
C PRO A 68 -8.34 -2.89 -3.15
N HIS A 69 -8.62 -2.19 -2.05
CA HIS A 69 -9.01 -0.76 -2.10
C HIS A 69 -7.81 0.17 -2.17
N ALA A 70 -6.61 -0.32 -1.82
CA ALA A 70 -5.35 0.37 -1.95
C ALA A 70 -4.21 -0.64 -2.10
N ILE A 71 -3.13 -0.27 -2.77
CA ILE A 71 -1.96 -1.14 -3.00
C ILE A 71 -0.70 -0.49 -2.44
N ILE A 72 0.17 -1.30 -1.83
CA ILE A 72 1.50 -0.87 -1.35
C ILE A 72 2.58 -1.72 -2.00
N LEU A 73 3.56 -1.05 -2.61
CA LEU A 73 4.82 -1.63 -3.07
C LEU A 73 5.93 -1.24 -2.08
N PRO A 74 6.42 -2.18 -1.24
CA PRO A 74 7.40 -1.88 -0.22
C PRO A 74 8.81 -1.65 -0.82
N GLY A 75 9.73 -1.16 0.02
CA GLY A 75 11.15 -1.11 -0.28
C GLY A 75 11.79 -2.50 -0.27
N GLY A 76 12.94 -2.62 -0.94
CA GLY A 76 13.61 -3.89 -1.20
C GLY A 76 14.71 -3.71 -2.23
N GLU A 77 15.02 -4.75 -2.99
CA GLU A 77 15.93 -4.70 -4.13
C GLU A 77 15.11 -4.84 -5.42
N SER A 78 14.99 -3.75 -6.18
CA SER A 78 14.08 -3.67 -7.32
C SER A 78 14.39 -4.69 -8.42
N THR A 79 15.66 -5.03 -8.66
CA THR A 79 16.02 -6.06 -9.66
C THR A 79 15.44 -7.42 -9.27
N THR A 80 15.62 -7.82 -8.02
CA THR A 80 15.11 -9.07 -7.46
C THR A 80 13.59 -9.08 -7.46
N MET A 81 12.95 -7.97 -7.07
CA MET A 81 11.51 -7.84 -7.14
C MET A 81 11.00 -8.02 -8.58
N ARG A 82 11.67 -7.43 -9.59
CA ARG A 82 11.32 -7.65 -11.01
C ARG A 82 11.46 -9.11 -11.41
N LEU A 83 12.59 -9.74 -11.09
CA LEU A 83 12.83 -11.15 -11.42
C LEU A 83 11.74 -12.06 -10.84
N VAL A 84 11.39 -11.87 -9.56
CA VAL A 84 10.36 -12.69 -8.91
C VAL A 84 8.97 -12.33 -9.44
N GLY A 85 8.64 -11.05 -9.56
CA GLY A 85 7.31 -10.57 -9.98
C GLY A 85 6.96 -10.88 -11.43
N ASN A 86 7.94 -10.88 -12.33
CA ASN A 86 7.77 -11.28 -13.73
C ASN A 86 7.96 -12.79 -13.95
N GLY A 87 8.52 -13.51 -12.98
CA GLY A 87 8.76 -14.95 -13.08
C GLY A 87 7.47 -15.73 -13.25
N LEU A 88 7.54 -16.87 -13.94
CA LEU A 88 6.39 -17.72 -14.31
C LEU A 88 5.52 -18.13 -13.11
N ASN A 89 6.12 -18.29 -11.93
CA ASN A 89 5.42 -18.67 -10.71
C ASN A 89 4.60 -17.53 -10.10
N SER A 90 5.01 -16.27 -10.30
CA SER A 90 4.33 -15.10 -9.73
C SER A 90 3.41 -14.45 -10.77
N GLN A 91 3.99 -14.00 -11.89
CA GLN A 91 3.33 -13.16 -12.91
C GLN A 91 2.58 -11.96 -12.31
N LEU A 92 2.97 -11.48 -11.12
CA LEU A 92 2.25 -10.43 -10.41
C LEU A 92 2.41 -9.08 -11.10
N PHE A 93 3.62 -8.71 -11.52
CA PHE A 93 3.88 -7.36 -12.04
C PHE A 93 3.17 -7.00 -13.34
N PRO A 94 3.14 -7.88 -14.37
CA PRO A 94 2.39 -7.57 -15.60
C PRO A 94 0.92 -7.26 -15.30
N ILE A 95 0.28 -8.11 -14.48
CA ILE A 95 -1.14 -7.96 -14.13
C ILE A 95 -1.35 -6.79 -13.17
N LEU A 96 -0.43 -6.56 -12.23
CA LEU A 96 -0.53 -5.47 -11.25
C LEU A 96 -0.45 -4.10 -11.93
N PHE A 97 0.48 -3.90 -12.85
CA PHE A 97 0.66 -2.62 -13.51
C PHE A 97 -0.48 -2.33 -14.49
N GLU A 98 -0.95 -3.34 -15.22
CA GLU A 98 -2.19 -3.25 -16.00
C GLU A 98 -3.38 -2.87 -15.11
N TRP A 99 -3.58 -3.59 -14.00
CA TRP A 99 -4.66 -3.30 -13.04
C TRP A 99 -4.62 -1.86 -12.52
N ILE A 100 -3.44 -1.35 -12.16
CA ILE A 100 -3.30 0.02 -11.67
C ILE A 100 -3.68 1.03 -12.76
N ARG A 101 -3.23 0.83 -14.01
CA ARG A 101 -3.56 1.70 -15.14
C ARG A 101 -5.06 1.71 -15.45
N GLU A 102 -5.70 0.55 -15.36
CA GLU A 102 -7.16 0.43 -15.55
C GLU A 102 -7.98 1.06 -14.42
N ASN A 103 -7.36 1.31 -13.26
CA ASN A 103 -8.03 1.84 -12.06
C ASN A 103 -7.36 3.15 -11.59
N PRO A 104 -7.52 4.27 -12.31
CA PRO A 104 -6.81 5.52 -12.01
C PRO A 104 -7.15 6.13 -10.65
N ASN A 105 -8.27 5.74 -10.05
CA ASN A 105 -8.68 6.18 -8.71
C ASN A 105 -8.18 5.27 -7.58
N LEU A 106 -7.48 4.16 -7.90
CA LEU A 106 -6.93 3.24 -6.92
C LEU A 106 -5.70 3.88 -6.24
N PRO A 107 -5.72 4.12 -4.92
CA PRO A 107 -4.55 4.61 -4.22
C PRO A 107 -3.41 3.58 -4.24
N VAL A 108 -2.22 4.02 -4.68
CA VAL A 108 -1.01 3.19 -4.71
C VAL A 108 0.12 3.93 -4.00
N LEU A 109 0.79 3.24 -3.08
CA LEU A 109 1.97 3.74 -2.38
C LEU A 109 3.21 2.91 -2.74
N GLY A 110 4.18 3.52 -3.41
CA GLY A 110 5.51 2.94 -3.63
C GLY A 110 6.54 3.54 -2.66
N THR A 111 7.31 2.70 -1.97
CA THR A 111 8.40 3.15 -1.09
C THR A 111 9.75 2.60 -1.55
N CYS A 112 10.79 3.44 -1.64
CA CYS A 112 12.13 3.04 -2.09
C CYS A 112 12.09 2.25 -3.42
N ALA A 113 12.40 0.95 -3.42
CA ALA A 113 12.27 0.07 -4.59
C ALA A 113 10.87 0.07 -5.21
N GLY A 114 9.81 0.15 -4.41
CA GLY A 114 8.44 0.29 -4.91
C GLY A 114 8.24 1.58 -5.72
N ALA A 115 8.87 2.69 -5.32
CA ALA A 115 8.80 3.93 -6.09
C ALA A 115 9.53 3.80 -7.44
N ILE A 116 10.69 3.14 -7.46
CA ILE A 116 11.41 2.82 -8.70
C ILE A 116 10.52 2.02 -9.65
N LEU A 117 9.90 0.95 -9.16
CA LEU A 117 9.01 0.08 -9.94
C LEU A 117 7.81 0.81 -10.55
N LEU A 118 7.22 1.77 -9.82
CA LEU A 118 6.09 2.56 -10.33
C LEU A 118 6.52 3.62 -11.35
N SER A 119 7.71 4.21 -11.18
CA SER A 119 8.27 5.20 -12.11
C SER A 119 8.87 4.61 -13.38
N ASP A 120 9.22 3.32 -13.34
CA ASP A 120 9.81 2.57 -14.43
C ASP A 120 9.26 1.13 -14.41
N PRO A 121 8.04 0.86 -14.92
CA PRO A 121 7.47 -0.49 -14.93
C PRO A 121 8.28 -1.50 -15.74
N GLN A 122 9.06 -1.04 -16.73
CA GLN A 122 9.79 -1.87 -17.71
C GLN A 122 8.88 -2.83 -18.48
N ASP A 123 7.69 -2.35 -18.84
CA ASP A 123 6.76 -2.97 -19.76
C ASP A 123 6.46 -2.01 -20.92
N ASP A 124 5.60 -2.43 -21.86
CA ASP A 124 5.20 -1.61 -23.01
C ASP A 124 4.15 -0.55 -22.66
N GLY A 125 3.80 -0.39 -21.37
CA GLY A 125 2.78 0.55 -20.91
C GLY A 125 3.36 1.89 -20.43
N GLU A 126 2.48 2.86 -20.20
CA GLU A 126 2.89 4.15 -19.63
C GLU A 126 3.39 4.00 -18.19
N LYS A 127 4.25 4.93 -17.76
CA LYS A 127 4.68 5.02 -16.36
C LYS A 127 3.46 5.21 -15.46
N ILE A 128 3.45 4.54 -14.30
CA ILE A 128 2.38 4.72 -13.31
C ILE A 128 2.57 6.03 -12.55
N VAL A 129 3.82 6.39 -12.27
CA VAL A 129 4.21 7.66 -11.66
C VAL A 129 5.15 8.39 -12.60
N ASP A 130 4.79 9.62 -13.00
CA ASP A 130 5.65 10.46 -13.82
C ASP A 130 6.81 11.05 -12.99
N ALA A 131 7.83 10.23 -12.81
CA ALA A 131 9.07 10.58 -12.14
C ALA A 131 10.26 9.90 -12.84
N ASN A 132 11.45 10.47 -12.63
CA ASN A 132 12.72 9.86 -13.02
C ASN A 132 13.53 9.61 -11.74
N ILE A 133 13.76 8.33 -11.44
CA ILE A 133 14.47 7.92 -10.21
C ILE A 133 15.79 7.26 -10.60
N SER A 134 16.91 7.82 -10.12
CA SER A 134 18.23 7.21 -10.26
C SER A 134 18.47 6.20 -9.14
N ARG A 135 18.83 4.96 -9.51
CA ARG A 135 19.14 3.89 -8.56
C ARG A 135 20.49 4.17 -7.89
N ASN A 136 20.57 4.01 -6.57
CA ASN A 136 21.82 4.12 -5.79
C ASN A 136 22.57 5.46 -6.01
N ALA A 137 21.83 6.56 -6.18
CA ALA A 137 22.41 7.88 -6.46
C ALA A 137 23.39 8.36 -5.36
N PHE A 138 23.23 7.86 -4.14
CA PHE A 138 24.07 8.22 -2.99
C PHE A 138 25.27 7.30 -2.80
N GLY A 139 25.45 6.27 -3.63
CA GLY A 139 26.57 5.34 -3.56
C GLY A 139 26.19 3.97 -3.01
N ASN A 140 27.10 3.35 -2.27
CA ASN A 140 26.89 2.02 -1.71
C ASN A 140 26.22 2.12 -0.32
N GLN A 141 25.92 0.98 0.30
CA GLN A 141 25.26 0.95 1.61
C GLN A 141 25.99 1.74 2.72
N SER A 142 27.33 1.87 2.66
CA SER A 142 28.10 2.66 3.63
C SER A 142 27.89 4.17 3.48
N ASN A 143 27.32 4.61 2.37
CA ASN A 143 26.95 6.00 2.12
C ASN A 143 25.51 6.33 2.54
N SER A 144 24.78 5.37 3.13
CA SER A 144 23.45 5.62 3.68
C SER A 144 23.51 6.66 4.80
N PHE A 145 22.51 7.55 4.87
CA PHE A 145 22.44 8.60 5.89
C PHE A 145 21.00 8.91 6.30
N GLN A 146 20.86 9.70 7.35
CA GLN A 146 19.56 10.23 7.78
C GLN A 146 19.56 11.75 7.65
N SER A 147 18.43 12.30 7.23
CA SER A 147 18.23 13.75 7.16
C SER A 147 16.79 14.09 7.47
N ILE A 148 16.57 15.29 8.00
CA ILE A 148 15.21 15.80 8.23
C ILE A 148 14.60 16.14 6.87
N ILE A 149 13.41 15.60 6.61
CA ILE A 149 12.59 15.92 5.45
C ILE A 149 11.49 16.87 5.90
N SER A 150 11.47 18.06 5.31
CA SER A 150 10.36 19.01 5.40
C SER A 150 9.59 18.97 4.08
N THR A 151 8.29 18.72 4.14
CA THR A 151 7.41 18.68 2.96
C THR A 151 6.07 19.30 3.30
N SER A 152 5.48 20.08 2.38
CA SER A 152 4.14 20.65 2.57
C SER A 152 3.04 19.59 2.67
N LEU A 153 3.32 18.35 2.26
CA LEU A 153 2.39 17.22 2.38
C LEU A 153 2.22 16.75 3.83
N LEU A 154 3.20 17.01 4.68
CA LEU A 154 3.19 16.63 6.08
C LEU A 154 3.30 17.92 6.91
N SER A 155 2.36 18.17 7.80
CA SER A 155 2.41 19.34 8.70
C SER A 155 3.47 19.21 9.82
N ARG A 156 4.55 18.47 9.56
CA ARG A 156 5.64 18.19 10.49
C ARG A 156 6.91 17.78 9.73
N ASP A 157 8.05 18.03 10.34
CA ASP A 157 9.31 17.45 9.94
C ASP A 157 9.31 15.94 10.19
N PHE A 158 9.99 15.20 9.31
CA PHE A 158 10.09 13.74 9.42
C PHE A 158 11.54 13.26 9.25
N PRO A 159 12.03 12.32 10.07
CA PRO A 159 13.36 11.73 9.88
C PRO A 159 13.37 10.85 8.63
N GLY A 160 13.97 11.34 7.55
CA GLY A 160 14.22 10.60 6.33
C GLY A 160 15.44 9.70 6.45
N VAL A 161 15.32 8.48 5.94
CA VAL A 161 16.44 7.53 5.82
C VAL A 161 16.73 7.35 4.33
N PHE A 162 17.97 7.59 3.94
CA PHE A 162 18.46 7.51 2.56
C PHE A 162 19.43 6.32 2.48
N ILE A 163 19.08 5.35 1.64
CA ILE A 163 19.75 4.04 1.50
C ILE A 163 20.15 3.77 0.04
#